data_AF-X0Z4F1-F1
#
_entry.id   AF-X0Z4F1-F1
#
_cell.length_a   1.000
_cell.length_b   1.000
_cell.length_c   1.000
_cell.angle_alpha   90.00
_cell.angle_beta   90.00
_cell.angle_gamma   90.00
#
_symmetry.space_group_name_H-M   'P 1'
#
loop_
_entity.id
_entity.type
_entity.pdbx_description
1 polymer ?
#
loop_
_entity_poly.entity_id
_entity_poly.type
_entity_poly.pdbx_seq_one_letter_code
_entity_poly.pdbx_strand_id
1 'polypeptide(L)' 'FGLLQRLIGHEYRFKDKQRAHEYFTRLTGLFKNLNYAPPDSEDYHRLLGQISALEETAHQG' A
#
# COMPACT_ATOMS: atom_id res chain seq x y z
N PHE A 1 -1.87 -9.31 -11.06
CA PHE A 1 -2.27 -10.09 -9.87
C PHE A 1 -1.24 -10.09 -8.74
N GLY A 2 0.06 -9.87 -8.99
CA GLY A 2 1.09 -9.99 -7.94
C GLY A 2 1.09 -8.94 -6.83
N LEU A 3 0.59 -7.72 -7.06
CA LEU A 3 0.65 -6.64 -6.07
C LEU A 3 -0.14 -6.99 -4.79
N LEU A 4 -1.41 -7.39 -4.94
CA LEU A 4 -2.26 -7.72 -3.79
C LEU A 4 -1.70 -8.92 -3.03
N GLN A 5 -1.27 -9.97 -3.75
CA GLN A 5 -0.68 -11.17 -3.15
C GLN A 5 0.57 -10.84 -2.33
N ARG A 6 1.43 -9.96 -2.85
CA ARG A 6 2.62 -9.48 -2.12
C ARG A 6 2.21 -8.76 -0.85
N LEU A 7 1.33 -7.76 -0.94
CA LEU A 7 0.88 -6.95 0.19
C LEU A 7 0.27 -7.80 1.32
N ILE A 8 -0.60 -8.76 1.01
CA ILE A 8 -1.21 -9.60 2.06
C ILE A 8 -0.27 -10.69 2.58
N GLY A 9 0.78 -11.02 1.84
CA GLY A 9 1.76 -12.03 2.20
C GLY A 9 2.87 -11.52 3.12
N HIS A 10 2.97 -10.20 3.34
CA HIS A 10 3.98 -9.61 4.22
C HIS A 10 3.64 -9.82 5.70
N GLU A 11 4.65 -10.16 6.51
CA GLU A 11 4.57 -10.08 7.96
C GLU A 11 4.74 -8.62 8.38
N TYR A 12 3.70 -8.06 9.03
CA TYR A 12 3.71 -6.67 9.49
C TYR A 12 3.97 -6.60 10.98
N ARG A 13 4.96 -5.80 11.38
CA ARG A 13 5.24 -5.47 12.77
C ARG A 13 5.00 -3.99 12.98
N PHE A 14 4.02 -3.67 13.82
CA PHE A 14 3.71 -2.29 14.19
C PHE A 14 3.96 -2.12 15.68
N LYS A 15 4.52 -0.95 16.04
CA LYS A 15 4.79 -0.58 17.44
C LYS A 15 3.52 -0.56 18.30
N ASP A 16 2.40 -0.15 17.71
CA ASP A 16 1.12 -0.04 18.40
C ASP A 16 -0.06 -0.17 17.41
N LYS A 17 -1.26 -0.30 17.96
CA LYS A 17 -2.51 -0.43 17.20
C LYS A 17 -2.80 0.80 16.34
N GLN A 18 -2.43 2.00 16.79
CA GLN A 18 -2.68 3.23 16.06
C GLN A 18 -1.88 3.25 14.75
N ARG A 19 -0.61 2.82 14.79
CA ARG A 19 0.22 2.67 13.60
C ARG A 19 -0.31 1.63 12.61
N ALA A 20 -0.75 0.48 13.11
CA ALA A 20 -1.39 -0.52 12.27
C ALA A 20 -2.63 0.05 11.56
N HIS A 21 -3.50 0.74 12.31
CA HIS A 21 -4.71 1.34 11.76
C HIS A 21 -4.41 2.42 10.71
N GLU A 22 -3.47 3.33 10.98
CA GLU A 22 -3.04 4.37 10.04
C GLU A 22 -2.48 3.76 8.75
N TYR A 23 -1.64 2.73 8.88
CA TYR A 23 -1.02 2.03 7.75
C TYR A 23 -2.08 1.41 6.84
N PHE A 24 -2.96 0.56 7.39
CA PHE A 24 -3.95 -0.16 6.59
C PHE A 24 -5.05 0.75 6.03
N THR A 25 -5.40 1.83 6.73
CA THR A 25 -6.32 2.84 6.20
C THR A 25 -5.74 3.50 4.93
N ARG A 26 -4.45 3.87 4.97
CA ARG A 26 -3.77 4.44 3.79
C ARG A 26 -3.63 3.43 2.67
N LEU A 27 -3.20 2.20 2.98
CA LEU A 27 -2.99 1.16 1.99
C LEU A 27 -4.28 0.81 1.24
N THR A 28 -5.38 0.61 1.95
CA THR A 28 -6.68 0.29 1.33
C THR A 28 -7.21 1.45 0.49
N GLY A 29 -7.01 2.70 0.92
CA GLY A 29 -7.34 3.89 0.12
C GLY A 29 -6.53 3.99 -1.17
N LEU A 30 -5.21 3.79 -1.11
CA LEU A 30 -4.33 3.79 -2.28
C LEU A 30 -4.71 2.67 -3.27
N PHE A 31 -4.95 1.47 -2.76
CA PHE A 31 -5.33 0.33 -3.59
C PHE A 31 -6.70 0.53 -4.25
N LYS A 32 -7.66 1.11 -3.52
CA LYS A 32 -8.96 1.51 -4.09
C LYS A 32 -8.75 2.48 -5.25
N ASN A 33 -7.99 3.56 -5.04
CA ASN A 33 -7.72 4.54 -6.08
C ASN A 33 -7.01 3.93 -7.29
N LEU A 34 -6.07 3.00 -7.07
CA LEU A 34 -5.38 2.27 -8.13
C LEU A 34 -6.37 1.51 -9.02
N ASN A 35 -7.39 0.87 -8.43
CA ASN A 35 -8.42 0.15 -9.19
C ASN A 35 -9.31 1.05 -10.06
N TYR A 36 -9.35 2.36 -9.79
CA TYR A 36 -10.10 3.34 -10.60
C TYR A 36 -9.21 4.11 -11.59
N ALA A 37 -7.89 4.02 -11.45
CA ALA A 37 -6.97 4.69 -12.36
C ALA A 37 -6.93 3.93 -13.71
N PRO A 38 -6.93 4.63 -14.86
CA PRO A 38 -6.71 3.99 -16.15
C PRO A 38 -5.35 3.28 -16.16
N PRO A 39 -5.26 2.04 -16.68
CA PRO A 39 -3.99 1.33 -16.82
C PRO A 39 -2.95 2.19 -17.56
N ASP A 40 -1.69 2.11 -17.11
CA ASP A 40 -0.52 2.82 -17.67
C ASP A 40 -0.60 4.36 -17.67
N SER A 41 -1.62 4.94 -17.03
CA SER A 41 -1.69 6.39 -16.81
C SER A 41 -0.63 6.87 -15.82
N GLU A 42 -0.32 8.17 -15.87
CA GLU A 42 0.55 8.81 -14.89
C GLU A 42 0.03 8.60 -13.45
N ASP A 43 -1.28 8.70 -13.25
CA ASP A 43 -1.92 8.45 -11.96
C ASP A 43 -1.76 7.00 -11.50
N TYR A 44 -1.89 6.03 -12.40
CA TYR A 44 -1.66 4.62 -12.08
C TYR A 44 -0.23 4.39 -11.60
N HIS A 45 0.78 4.92 -12.31
CA HIS A 45 2.18 4.82 -11.91
C HIS A 45 2.46 5.55 -10.60
N ARG A 46 1.87 6.72 -10.38
CA ARG A 46 1.98 7.48 -9.14
C ARG A 46 1.42 6.70 -7.95
N LEU A 47 0.26 6.07 -8.10
CA LEU A 47 -0.37 5.26 -7.06
C LEU A 47 0.47 4.01 -6.73
N LEU A 48 1.05 3.35 -7.73
CA LEU A 48 2.00 2.26 -7.52
C LEU A 48 3.22 2.72 -6.71
N GLY A 49 3.79 3.88 -7.05
CA GLY A 49 4.91 4.46 -6.31
C GLY A 49 4.56 4.78 -4.85
N GLN A 50 3.36 5.30 -4.59
CA GLN A 50 2.87 5.56 -3.23
C GLN A 50 2.68 4.28 -2.41
N ILE A 51 2.21 3.20 -3.04
CA ILE A 51 2.07 1.89 -2.38
C ILE A 51 3.45 1.33 -2.02
N SER A 52 4.42 1.37 -2.95
CA SER A 52 5.79 0.92 -2.69
C SER A 52 6.45 1.73 -1.57
N ALA A 53 6.32 3.06 -1.59
CA ALA A 53 6.85 3.91 -0.52
C ALA A 53 6.18 3.61 0.84
N LEU A 54 4.89 3.29 0.85
CA LEU A 54 4.20 2.87 2.07
C LEU A 54 4.72 1.51 2.56
N GLU A 55 4.93 0.52 1.67
CA GLU A 55 5.52 -0.79 2.01
C GLU A 55 6.88 -0.63 2.73
N GLU A 56 7.75 0.28 2.25
CA GLU A 56 9.05 0.55 2.90
C GLU A 56 8.92 1.02 4.36
N THR A 57 7.87 1.78 4.69
CA THR A 57 7.63 2.22 6.08
C THR A 57 7.24 1.08 7.03
N ALA A 58 6.66 0.01 6.50
CA ALA A 58 6.31 -1.18 7.29
C ALA A 58 7.51 -2.11 7.55
N HIS A 59 8.58 -2.01 6.75
CA HIS A 59 9.80 -2.80 6.93
C HIS A 59 10.82 -2.21 7.90
N GLN A 60 10.64 -0.94 8.29
CA GLN A 60 11.55 -0.23 9.20
C GLN A 60 11.05 -0.20 10.66
N GLY A 61 9.96 -0.93 10.97
CA GLY A 61 9.28 -0.95 12.27
C GLY A 61 9.63 -2.13 13.16
#